data_AF-A0A8W8LBJ2-F1
#
_entry.id   AF-A0A8W8LBJ2-F1
#
_cell.length_a   1.000
_cell.length_b   1.000
_cell.length_c   1.000
_cell.angle_alpha   90.00
_cell.angle_beta   90.00
_cell.angle_gamma   90.00
#
_symmetry.space_group_name_H-M   'P 1'
#
loop_
_entity.id
_entity.type
_entity.pdbx_description
1 polymer ?
#
loop_
_entity_poly.entity_id
_entity_poly.type
_entity_poly.pdbx_seq_one_letter_code
_entity_poly.pdbx_strand_id
1 'polypeptide(L)'
;INGYKNGLMSTYDIYDPRTSNQFQRRLKVDQLPQRTHSSISGSGASKVYLKSDGLSYEGSYLDYVLVDNRMPISEYVGYVAIKDPKFGRSQSFISVFDSLGELCKPRCATSRSRSNPKYRPCSGLIEADTSNPEMAYKSIPDAVLDMWTIKDPYPPRVSRPPYLEFLCDNTNTLYWDGCENDRYQ
;
A
#
# COMPACT_ATOMS: atom_id res chain seq x y z
N ILE A 1 23.40 8.89 5.92
CA ILE A 1 24.07 7.60 6.25
C ILE A 1 25.19 7.44 5.23
N ASN A 2 26.45 7.29 5.66
CA ASN A 2 27.54 7.04 4.72
C ASN A 2 27.54 5.55 4.35
N GLY A 3 27.73 5.26 3.08
CA GLY A 3 27.78 3.89 2.59
C GLY A 3 29.17 3.28 2.66
N TYR A 4 29.24 1.97 2.40
CA TYR A 4 30.50 1.27 2.17
C TYR A 4 30.40 0.46 0.89
N LYS A 5 31.39 0.59 0.01
CA LYS A 5 31.53 -0.18 -1.22
C LYS A 5 32.85 -0.92 -1.19
N ASN A 6 32.82 -2.25 -1.31
CA ASN A 6 33.99 -3.13 -1.20
C ASN A 6 34.82 -2.89 0.08
N GLY A 7 34.16 -2.58 1.20
CA GLY A 7 34.80 -2.29 2.48
C GLY A 7 35.39 -0.87 2.62
N LEU A 8 35.27 -0.01 1.60
CA LEU A 8 35.72 1.38 1.65
C LEU A 8 34.54 2.35 1.77
N MET A 9 34.76 3.47 2.47
CA MET A 9 33.75 4.51 2.64
C MET A 9 33.28 5.05 1.28
N SER A 10 31.97 5.13 1.09
CA SER A 10 31.34 5.62 -0.12
C SER A 10 30.36 6.74 0.19
N THR A 11 30.24 7.67 -0.76
CA THR A 11 29.20 8.71 -0.76
C THR A 11 27.79 8.15 -0.97
N TYR A 12 27.68 6.89 -1.41
CA TYR A 12 26.43 6.21 -1.71
C TYR A 12 26.29 5.00 -0.81
N ASP A 13 25.14 4.85 -0.14
CA ASP A 13 24.81 3.62 0.59
C ASP A 13 24.24 2.53 -0.32
N ILE A 14 24.05 1.32 0.22
CA ILE A 14 23.58 0.17 -0.55
C ILE A 14 22.14 0.31 -1.06
N TYR A 15 21.37 1.25 -0.50
CA TYR A 15 20.00 1.54 -0.89
C TYR A 15 19.94 2.67 -1.93
N ASP A 16 21.07 3.36 -2.16
CA ASP A 16 21.12 4.49 -3.08
C ASP A 16 20.91 4.01 -4.53
N PRO A 17 19.81 4.44 -5.18
CA PRO A 17 19.49 4.01 -6.54
C PRO A 17 20.52 4.50 -7.58
N ARG A 18 21.34 5.50 -7.23
CA ARG A 18 22.40 6.02 -8.10
C ARG A 18 23.53 5.01 -8.31
N THR A 19 23.59 3.94 -7.51
CA THR A 19 24.55 2.85 -7.69
C THR A 19 24.29 2.00 -8.94
N SER A 20 23.11 2.09 -9.57
CA SER A 20 22.74 1.31 -10.76
C SER A 20 22.23 2.18 -11.92
N ASN A 21 23.03 2.27 -13.00
CA ASN A 21 22.65 2.99 -14.23
C ASN A 21 21.38 2.42 -14.88
N GLN A 22 21.15 1.10 -14.79
CA GLN A 22 19.94 0.48 -15.33
C GLN A 22 18.70 0.89 -14.52
N PHE A 23 18.84 0.99 -13.20
CA PHE A 23 17.77 1.41 -12.32
C PHE A 23 17.42 2.89 -12.54
N GLN A 24 18.41 3.78 -12.60
CA GLN A 24 18.21 5.21 -12.89
C GLN A 24 17.49 5.48 -14.22
N ARG A 25 17.72 4.64 -15.25
CA ARG A 25 17.02 4.76 -16.54
C ARG A 25 15.54 4.43 -16.44
N ARG A 26 15.14 3.58 -15.49
CA ARG A 26 13.76 3.11 -15.30
C ARG A 26 13.01 3.94 -14.27
N LEU A 27 13.67 4.24 -13.16
CA LEU A 27 13.17 5.14 -12.12
C LEU A 27 13.97 6.43 -12.23
N LYS A 28 13.37 7.48 -12.77
CA LYS A 28 14.00 8.80 -12.89
C LYS A 28 14.01 9.48 -11.52
N VAL A 29 14.89 9.01 -10.64
CA VAL A 29 14.98 9.43 -9.23
C VAL A 29 15.09 10.95 -9.09
N ASP A 30 15.86 11.59 -9.98
CA ASP A 30 16.06 13.05 -9.97
C ASP A 30 14.81 13.85 -10.37
N GLN A 31 13.79 13.18 -10.92
CA GLN A 31 12.50 13.76 -11.28
C GLN A 31 11.40 13.39 -10.28
N LEU A 32 11.67 12.48 -9.35
CA LEU A 32 10.75 12.22 -8.26
C LEU A 32 10.81 13.45 -7.34
N PRO A 33 9.67 14.08 -7.03
CA PRO A 33 9.69 15.20 -6.11
C PRO A 33 10.34 14.74 -4.81
N GLN A 34 11.28 15.51 -4.29
CA GLN A 34 11.85 15.15 -3.00
C GLN A 34 10.77 15.46 -1.96
N ARG A 35 10.16 14.43 -1.37
CA ARG A 35 9.45 14.64 -0.11
C ARG A 35 10.47 15.23 0.84
N THR A 36 10.16 16.38 1.41
CA THR A 36 10.92 16.93 2.52
C THR A 36 11.01 15.81 3.54
N HIS A 37 12.18 15.17 3.65
CA HIS A 37 12.43 14.11 4.60
C HIS A 37 12.43 14.71 6.01
N SER A 38 11.28 15.16 6.50
CA SER A 38 11.02 15.20 7.93
C SER A 38 10.80 13.75 8.37
N SER A 39 11.83 12.91 8.25
CA SER A 39 11.86 11.65 8.97
C SER A 39 11.86 12.04 10.44
N ILE A 40 10.71 11.94 11.10
CA ILE A 40 10.52 12.33 12.50
C ILE A 40 11.55 11.63 13.40
N SER A 41 12.06 10.46 12.99
CA SER A 41 12.93 9.60 13.80
C SER A 41 14.41 9.58 13.40
N GLY A 42 14.82 10.13 12.25
CA GLY A 42 16.20 10.04 11.72
C GLY A 42 16.73 8.61 11.45
N SER A 43 15.94 7.57 11.76
CA SER A 43 16.32 6.15 11.72
C SER A 43 16.33 5.54 10.32
N GLY A 44 15.75 6.23 9.33
CA GLY A 44 15.44 5.68 8.02
C GLY A 44 14.12 4.91 7.96
N ALA A 45 13.43 4.67 9.07
CA ALA A 45 12.11 4.06 9.11
C ALA A 45 11.00 5.09 9.40
N SER A 46 9.81 4.90 8.81
CA SER A 46 8.60 5.68 9.12
C SER A 46 7.37 4.78 9.24
N LYS A 47 6.28 5.38 9.72
CA LYS A 47 4.95 4.78 9.75
C LYS A 47 4.16 5.28 8.54
N VAL A 48 3.46 4.36 7.90
CA VAL A 48 2.38 4.66 6.96
C VAL A 48 1.10 4.14 7.57
N TYR A 49 0.13 5.03 7.76
CA TYR A 49 -1.13 4.74 8.43
C TYR A 49 -2.17 4.27 7.42
N LEU A 50 -2.96 3.28 7.81
CA LEU A 50 -4.12 2.78 7.07
C LEU A 50 -5.37 3.04 7.90
N LYS A 51 -6.32 3.77 7.33
CA LYS A 51 -7.54 4.17 8.01
C LYS A 51 -8.76 3.70 7.24
N SER A 52 -9.74 3.19 7.97
CA SER A 52 -11.07 2.86 7.48
C SER A 52 -12.10 3.73 8.18
N ASP A 53 -12.90 4.46 7.42
CA ASP A 53 -14.01 5.27 7.90
C ASP A 53 -15.34 4.69 7.41
N GLY A 54 -16.23 4.31 8.32
CA GLY A 54 -17.55 3.81 7.97
C GLY A 54 -18.44 4.89 7.36
N LEU A 55 -19.00 4.63 6.17
CA LEU A 55 -20.00 5.50 5.54
C LEU A 55 -21.44 5.05 5.79
N SER A 56 -21.63 3.75 5.97
CA SER A 56 -22.93 3.11 6.24
C SER A 56 -23.14 2.72 7.71
N TYR A 57 -22.15 3.01 8.55
CA TYR A 57 -22.14 2.72 9.98
C TYR A 57 -21.24 3.70 10.71
N GLU A 58 -21.51 3.93 11.99
CA GLU A 58 -20.64 4.73 12.85
C GLU A 58 -19.47 3.86 13.34
N GLY A 59 -18.26 4.20 12.90
CA GLY A 59 -17.04 3.52 13.32
C GLY A 59 -15.86 3.86 12.43
N SER A 60 -14.67 3.91 13.04
CA SER A 60 -13.41 4.06 12.32
C SER A 60 -12.36 3.10 12.87
N TYR A 61 -11.37 2.79 12.05
CA TYR A 61 -10.23 1.96 12.41
C TYR A 61 -8.95 2.60 11.87
N LEU A 62 -7.87 2.51 12.65
CA LEU A 62 -6.56 3.03 12.28
C LEU A 62 -5.50 2.01 12.65
N ASP A 63 -4.66 1.65 11.69
CA ASP A 63 -3.46 0.86 11.89
C ASP A 63 -2.29 1.49 11.13
N TYR A 64 -1.10 0.90 11.22
CA TYR A 64 0.05 1.36 10.47
C TYR A 64 0.97 0.20 10.07
N VAL A 65 1.68 0.39 8.97
CA VAL A 65 2.82 -0.43 8.57
C VAL A 65 4.12 0.34 8.79
N LEU A 66 5.19 -0.39 9.09
CA LEU A 66 6.53 0.17 9.21
C LEU A 66 7.22 0.07 7.87
N VAL A 67 7.64 1.21 7.32
CA VAL A 67 8.32 1.28 6.03
C VAL A 67 9.77 1.74 6.19
N ASP A 68 10.67 1.10 5.45
CA ASP A 68 12.06 1.53 5.31
C ASP A 68 12.17 2.57 4.18
N ASN A 69 12.34 3.84 4.54
CA ASN A 69 12.46 4.96 3.60
C ASN A 69 13.79 4.99 2.85
N ARG A 70 14.75 4.12 3.20
CA ARG A 70 16.00 4.00 2.45
C ARG A 70 15.77 3.25 1.16
N MET A 71 14.82 2.30 1.15
CA MET A 71 14.52 1.49 -0.02
C MET A 71 13.94 2.36 -1.15
N PRO A 72 14.49 2.31 -2.38
CA PRO A 72 13.99 3.12 -3.48
C PRO A 72 12.59 2.71 -3.94
N ILE A 73 12.23 1.43 -3.76
CA ILE A 73 10.89 0.87 -3.93
C ILE A 73 10.69 -0.16 -2.83
N SER A 74 9.53 -0.13 -2.18
CA SER A 74 9.12 -1.14 -1.20
C SER A 74 7.61 -1.37 -1.26
N GLU A 75 7.18 -2.57 -0.88
CA GLU A 75 5.79 -3.00 -0.89
C GLU A 75 5.46 -3.58 0.48
N TYR A 76 4.31 -3.20 1.04
CA TYR A 76 3.85 -3.65 2.35
C TYR A 76 2.37 -3.98 2.28
N VAL A 77 1.97 -4.98 3.06
CA VAL A 77 0.58 -5.40 3.21
C VAL A 77 0.09 -4.94 4.57
N GLY A 78 -1.01 -4.20 4.59
CA GLY A 78 -1.73 -3.83 5.81
C GLY A 78 -3.16 -4.39 5.78
N TYR A 79 -3.76 -4.48 6.97
CA TYR A 79 -5.14 -4.93 7.16
C TYR A 79 -5.95 -3.80 7.80
N VAL A 80 -7.22 -3.68 7.41
CA VAL A 80 -8.14 -2.69 7.98
C VAL A 80 -9.42 -3.36 8.43
N ALA A 81 -9.99 -2.88 9.54
CA ALA A 81 -11.28 -3.33 10.00
C ALA A 81 -12.42 -2.58 9.27
N ILE A 82 -13.47 -3.34 8.94
CA ILE A 82 -14.76 -2.83 8.47
C ILE A 82 -15.88 -3.45 9.30
N LYS A 83 -17.11 -2.93 9.19
CA LYS A 83 -18.27 -3.58 9.79
C LYS A 83 -18.46 -4.97 9.19
N ASP A 84 -18.73 -5.98 10.02
CA ASP A 84 -19.01 -7.34 9.54
C ASP A 84 -20.25 -7.31 8.62
N PRO A 85 -20.10 -7.67 7.32
CA PRO A 85 -21.17 -7.62 6.32
C PRO A 85 -22.39 -8.50 6.67
N LYS A 86 -22.23 -9.45 7.60
CA LYS A 86 -23.34 -10.26 8.13
C LYS A 86 -24.42 -9.43 8.83
N PHE A 87 -24.05 -8.27 9.37
CA PHE A 87 -24.97 -7.35 10.03
C PHE A 87 -25.45 -6.22 9.09
N GLY A 88 -25.48 -6.51 7.79
CA GLY A 88 -25.91 -5.61 6.73
C GLY A 88 -24.73 -5.01 5.96
N ARG A 89 -25.07 -4.26 4.91
CA ARG A 89 -24.12 -3.59 4.02
C ARG A 89 -23.07 -2.81 4.81
N SER A 90 -21.81 -2.97 4.44
CA SER A 90 -20.65 -2.26 4.96
C SER A 90 -19.98 -1.47 3.83
N GLN A 91 -20.28 -0.19 3.77
CA GLN A 91 -19.56 0.80 2.97
C GLN A 91 -18.54 1.53 3.84
N SER A 92 -17.30 1.53 3.40
CA SER A 92 -16.16 2.14 4.10
C SER A 92 -15.26 2.88 3.13
N PHE A 93 -14.77 4.05 3.53
CA PHE A 93 -13.72 4.77 2.82
C PHE A 93 -12.37 4.39 3.40
N ILE A 94 -11.49 3.83 2.57
CA ILE A 94 -10.12 3.48 2.96
C ILE A 94 -9.17 4.58 2.50
N SER A 95 -8.39 5.10 3.44
CA SER A 95 -7.33 6.06 3.17
C SER A 95 -6.01 5.59 3.75
N VAL A 96 -4.94 5.87 3.03
CA VAL A 96 -3.57 5.59 3.47
C VAL A 96 -2.80 6.90 3.43
N PHE A 97 -2.06 7.20 4.50
CA PHE A 97 -1.27 8.42 4.58
C PHE A 97 0.02 8.19 5.35
N ASP A 98 1.05 8.96 5.01
CA ASP A 98 2.33 8.86 5.69
C ASP A 98 2.35 9.59 7.04
N SER A 99 3.51 9.60 7.70
CA SER A 99 3.69 10.29 8.98
C SER A 99 3.53 11.81 8.94
N LEU A 100 3.46 12.42 7.76
CA LEU A 100 3.23 13.85 7.54
C LEU A 100 1.77 14.14 7.18
N GLY A 101 0.93 13.11 7.06
CA GLY A 101 -0.46 13.23 6.66
C GLY A 101 -0.64 13.32 5.14
N GLU A 102 0.41 13.10 4.34
CA GLU A 102 0.28 13.06 2.89
C GLU A 102 -0.40 11.76 2.46
N LEU A 103 -1.51 11.90 1.72
CA LEU A 103 -2.30 10.77 1.28
C LEU A 103 -1.61 10.00 0.13
N CYS A 104 -1.64 8.67 0.21
CA CYS A 104 -1.23 7.77 -0.85
C CYS A 104 -2.40 7.46 -1.78
N LYS A 105 -2.15 7.33 -3.08
CA LYS A 105 -3.24 7.28 -4.07
C LYS A 105 -3.84 5.88 -4.17
N PRO A 106 -5.15 5.72 -3.96
CA PRO A 106 -5.83 4.44 -4.11
C PRO A 106 -5.87 3.97 -5.56
N ARG A 107 -5.65 2.67 -5.74
CA ARG A 107 -5.84 1.95 -6.99
C ARG A 107 -6.60 0.66 -6.72
N CYS A 108 -7.59 0.37 -7.55
CA CYS A 108 -8.45 -0.80 -7.40
C CYS A 108 -8.18 -1.82 -8.50
N ALA A 109 -8.22 -3.10 -8.15
CA ALA A 109 -8.08 -4.18 -9.11
C ALA A 109 -9.26 -4.16 -10.11
N THR A 110 -8.95 -4.06 -11.40
CA THR A 110 -9.91 -4.04 -12.51
C THR A 110 -10.37 -5.42 -12.96
N SER A 111 -9.72 -6.46 -12.46
CA SER A 111 -10.03 -7.85 -12.80
C SER A 111 -9.89 -8.69 -11.55
N ARG A 112 -10.81 -9.65 -11.39
CA ARG A 112 -10.70 -10.72 -10.40
C ARG A 112 -9.62 -11.76 -10.74
N SER A 113 -8.84 -11.53 -11.79
CA SER A 113 -7.71 -12.40 -12.16
C SER A 113 -6.69 -12.46 -11.03
N ARG A 114 -6.54 -13.66 -10.46
CA ARG A 114 -5.63 -13.92 -9.33
C ARG A 114 -4.15 -13.89 -9.74
N SER A 115 -3.84 -14.08 -11.01
CA SER A 115 -2.44 -14.24 -11.46
C SER A 115 -1.76 -12.95 -11.91
N ASN A 116 -2.53 -11.92 -12.27
CA ASN A 116 -1.99 -10.62 -12.69
C ASN A 116 -3.09 -9.54 -12.67
N PRO A 117 -3.50 -9.05 -11.49
CA PRO A 117 -4.49 -7.99 -11.41
C PRO A 117 -3.93 -6.72 -12.05
N LYS A 118 -4.75 -6.05 -12.86
CA LYS A 118 -4.45 -4.71 -13.33
C LYS A 118 -5.12 -3.71 -12.40
N TYR A 119 -4.39 -2.71 -11.93
CA TYR A 119 -4.91 -1.68 -11.05
C TYR A 119 -5.14 -0.36 -11.79
N ARG A 120 -6.29 0.29 -11.54
CA ARG A 120 -6.62 1.63 -12.02
C ARG A 120 -6.85 2.59 -10.84
N PRO A 121 -6.63 3.90 -10.99
CA PRO A 121 -7.07 4.88 -9.98
C PRO A 121 -8.54 4.67 -9.62
N CYS A 122 -8.87 4.78 -8.32
CA CYS A 122 -10.24 4.62 -7.83
C CYS A 122 -10.47 5.44 -6.55
N SER A 123 -11.70 5.44 -6.05
CA SER A 123 -12.09 6.21 -4.87
C SER A 123 -11.60 5.62 -3.53
N GLY A 124 -10.97 4.44 -3.50
CA GLY A 124 -10.67 3.76 -2.24
C GLY A 124 -11.92 3.45 -1.39
N LEU A 125 -13.12 3.65 -1.93
CA LEU A 125 -14.35 3.20 -1.33
C LEU A 125 -14.46 1.70 -1.56
N ILE A 126 -14.75 0.98 -0.49
CA ILE A 126 -15.08 -0.43 -0.55
C ILE A 126 -16.48 -0.66 -0.04
N GLU A 127 -17.11 -1.66 -0.64
CA GLU A 127 -18.41 -2.14 -0.25
C GLU A 127 -18.32 -3.64 -0.06
N ALA A 128 -18.76 -4.09 1.11
CA ALA A 128 -18.90 -5.50 1.43
C ALA A 128 -20.32 -5.76 1.93
N ASP A 129 -20.94 -6.79 1.38
CA ASP A 129 -22.23 -7.32 1.84
C ASP A 129 -22.18 -8.85 1.88
N THR A 130 -23.30 -9.51 2.22
CA THR A 130 -23.35 -10.97 2.29
C THR A 130 -23.24 -11.66 0.92
N SER A 131 -23.51 -10.95 -0.17
CA SER A 131 -23.42 -11.44 -1.56
C SER A 131 -22.03 -11.20 -2.17
N ASN A 132 -21.32 -10.17 -1.70
CA ASN A 132 -19.99 -9.79 -2.12
C ASN A 132 -19.07 -9.51 -0.91
N PRO A 133 -18.74 -10.53 -0.10
CA PRO A 133 -17.83 -10.38 1.04
C PRO A 133 -16.35 -10.44 0.61
N GLU A 134 -16.03 -10.19 -0.67
CA GLU A 134 -14.66 -10.34 -1.15
C GLU A 134 -13.69 -9.49 -0.31
N MET A 135 -12.61 -10.13 0.17
CA MET A 135 -11.60 -9.53 1.04
C MET A 135 -12.10 -9.05 2.42
N ALA A 136 -13.34 -9.39 2.82
CA ALA A 136 -13.86 -9.19 4.17
C ALA A 136 -13.72 -10.49 4.97
N TYR A 137 -12.82 -10.49 5.96
CA TYR A 137 -12.52 -11.65 6.78
C TYR A 137 -12.94 -11.41 8.23
N LYS A 138 -13.23 -12.50 8.96
CA LYS A 138 -13.55 -12.42 10.39
C LYS A 138 -12.32 -12.26 11.27
N SER A 139 -11.14 -12.59 10.75
CA SER A 139 -9.89 -12.55 11.49
C SER A 139 -8.69 -12.30 10.56
N ILE A 140 -7.60 -11.76 11.12
CA ILE A 140 -6.33 -11.59 10.38
C ILE A 140 -5.77 -12.94 9.89
N PRO A 141 -5.77 -14.04 10.69
CA PRO A 141 -5.35 -15.35 10.18
C PRO A 141 -6.12 -15.81 8.94
N ASP A 142 -7.44 -15.62 8.89
CA ASP A 142 -8.24 -15.95 7.70
C ASP A 142 -7.82 -15.11 6.47
N ALA A 143 -7.58 -13.81 6.69
CA ALA A 143 -7.10 -12.91 5.64
C ALA A 143 -5.70 -13.32 5.13
N VAL A 144 -4.80 -13.71 6.04
CA VAL A 144 -3.45 -14.20 5.71
C VAL A 144 -3.54 -15.49 4.91
N LEU A 145 -4.42 -16.43 5.28
CA LEU A 145 -4.57 -17.72 4.58
C LEU A 145 -5.19 -17.59 3.18
N ASP A 146 -6.03 -16.57 2.93
CA ASP A 146 -6.53 -16.29 1.57
C ASP A 146 -5.46 -15.60 0.71
N MET A 147 -4.69 -14.68 1.31
CA MET A 147 -3.68 -13.90 0.60
C MET A 147 -2.39 -14.70 0.32
N TRP A 148 -1.98 -15.59 1.23
CA TRP A 148 -0.72 -16.30 1.18
C TRP A 148 -0.91 -17.83 1.09
N THR A 149 -0.25 -18.45 0.13
CA THR A 149 -0.05 -19.90 0.12
C THR A 149 1.06 -20.26 1.10
N ILE A 150 0.65 -20.75 2.27
CA ILE A 150 1.55 -21.28 3.31
C ILE A 150 1.51 -22.81 3.21
N LYS A 151 2.39 -23.41 2.41
CA LYS A 151 2.53 -24.86 2.27
C LYS A 151 3.99 -25.26 2.13
N ASP A 152 4.31 -26.49 2.45
CA ASP A 152 5.64 -27.03 2.18
C ASP A 152 5.90 -27.20 0.68
N PRO A 153 7.12 -26.91 0.20
CA PRO A 153 8.22 -26.28 0.94
C PRO A 153 8.06 -24.75 1.05
N TYR A 154 8.36 -24.22 2.25
CA TYR A 154 8.56 -22.79 2.54
C TYR A 154 9.54 -22.13 1.53
N PRO A 155 9.40 -20.85 1.12
CA PRO A 155 8.62 -19.77 1.74
C PRO A 155 7.18 -19.58 1.22
N PRO A 156 6.31 -18.89 2.00
CA PRO A 156 4.97 -18.51 1.58
C PRO A 156 5.03 -17.68 0.31
N ARG A 157 4.01 -17.84 -0.53
CA ARG A 157 3.87 -17.07 -1.78
C ARG A 157 2.53 -16.37 -1.77
N VAL A 158 2.47 -15.14 -2.27
CA VAL A 158 1.20 -14.45 -2.48
C VAL A 158 0.37 -15.27 -3.49
N SER A 159 -0.79 -15.75 -3.07
CA SER A 159 -1.77 -16.46 -3.92
C SER A 159 -2.82 -15.53 -4.47
N ARG A 160 -3.21 -14.53 -3.69
CA ARG A 160 -4.28 -13.61 -4.03
C ARG A 160 -3.82 -12.18 -3.72
N PRO A 161 -3.57 -11.36 -4.75
CA PRO A 161 -3.20 -9.97 -4.55
C PRO A 161 -4.40 -9.17 -3.98
N PRO A 162 -4.14 -8.09 -3.23
CA PRO A 162 -5.18 -7.33 -2.57
C PRO A 162 -6.08 -6.60 -3.58
N TYR A 163 -7.35 -6.35 -3.22
CA TYR A 163 -8.25 -5.58 -4.09
C TYR A 163 -7.83 -4.11 -4.20
N LEU A 164 -7.32 -3.54 -3.11
CA LEU A 164 -6.80 -2.18 -3.05
C LEU A 164 -5.27 -2.17 -2.98
N GLU A 165 -4.67 -1.28 -3.76
CA GLU A 165 -3.27 -0.88 -3.68
C GLU A 165 -3.21 0.62 -3.42
N PHE A 166 -2.24 1.08 -2.63
CA PHE A 166 -2.02 2.51 -2.40
C PHE A 166 -0.62 2.90 -2.85
N LEU A 167 -0.56 3.79 -3.83
CA LEU A 167 0.70 4.32 -4.34
C LEU A 167 1.09 5.56 -3.53
N CYS A 168 2.03 5.37 -2.60
CA CYS A 168 2.68 6.46 -1.88
C CYS A 168 3.82 7.02 -2.74
N ASP A 169 3.50 7.95 -3.64
CA ASP A 169 4.49 8.67 -4.44
C ASP A 169 4.59 10.14 -4.02
N ASN A 170 5.60 10.83 -4.54
CA ASN A 170 5.86 12.23 -4.21
C ASN A 170 5.22 13.19 -5.24
N THR A 171 4.41 12.68 -6.18
CA THR A 171 3.89 13.52 -7.26
C THR A 171 2.71 14.35 -6.77
N ASN A 172 2.65 15.61 -7.21
CA ASN A 172 1.69 16.60 -6.76
C ASN A 172 0.29 16.46 -7.41
N THR A 173 -0.12 15.23 -7.75
CA THR A 173 -1.45 14.99 -8.32
C THR A 173 -2.46 14.80 -7.19
N LEU A 174 -3.70 15.18 -7.45
CA LEU A 174 -4.78 15.03 -6.48
C LEU A 174 -5.01 13.55 -6.15
N TYR A 175 -5.47 13.26 -4.93
CA TYR A 175 -5.77 11.91 -4.44
C TYR A 175 -6.76 11.16 -5.36
N TRP A 176 -7.70 11.91 -5.97
CA TRP A 176 -8.75 11.38 -6.85
C TRP A 176 -8.46 11.50 -8.34
N ASP A 177 -7.25 11.93 -8.70
CA ASP A 177 -6.91 12.12 -10.10
C ASP A 177 -7.05 10.80 -10.90
N GLY A 178 -7.80 10.83 -12.00
CA GLY A 178 -8.12 9.64 -12.81
C GLY A 178 -9.22 8.72 -12.26
N CYS A 179 -9.94 9.08 -11.20
CA CYS A 179 -11.03 8.28 -10.61
C CYS A 179 -12.41 8.48 -11.28
N GLU A 180 -12.46 9.21 -12.41
CA GLU A 180 -13.67 9.71 -13.08
C GLU A 180 -14.66 8.60 -13.55
N ASN A 181 -14.21 7.35 -13.62
CA ASN A 181 -14.98 6.19 -14.05
C ASN A 181 -15.05 5.08 -12.99
N ASP A 182 -14.93 5.42 -11.71
CA ASP A 182 -15.09 4.48 -10.61
C ASP A 182 -16.58 4.11 -10.45
N ARG A 183 -17.07 3.30 -11.38
CA ARG A 183 -18.33 2.59 -11.22
C ARG A 183 -18.06 1.43 -10.27
N TYR A 184 -18.62 1.52 -9.07
CA TYR A 184 -18.92 0.37 -8.23
C TYR A 184 -19.48 -0.76 -9.10
N GLN A 185 -18.70 -1.83 -9.27
CA GLN A 185 -19.15 -3.09 -9.89
C GLN A 185 -18.89 -4.23 -8.93
#